data_AF-A0A849FD31-F1
#
_entry.id   AF-A0A849FD31-F1
#
_cell.length_a   1.000
_cell.length_b   1.000
_cell.length_c   1.000
_cell.angle_alpha   90.00
_cell.angle_beta   90.00
_cell.angle_gamma   90.00
#
_symmetry.space_group_name_H-M   'P 1'
#
loop_
_entity.id
_entity.type
_entity.pdbx_description
1 polymer ?
#
loop_
_entity_poly.entity_id
_entity_poly.type
_entity_poly.pdbx_seq_one_letter_code
_entity_poly.pdbx_strand_id
1 'polypeptide(L)'
;MKIIKRGLPLLLVVLAGITYFNYPKLNIISGFAAKNMASNRFIASRSVASVIQSDHNVPMIKLADIEVGKNDVAATVYGLMERKAICSEGLGCVLINDDFNINAINYKPKRTQKANGLPFPYGDAGDNDSIFKNVDYGQIKKA
;
A
#
# COMPACT_ATOMS: atom_id res chain seq x y z
N MET A 1 -0.17 -49.45 1.41
CA MET A 1 0.50 -48.92 2.63
C MET A 1 1.95 -48.48 2.43
N LYS A 2 2.85 -49.23 1.77
CA LYS A 2 4.27 -48.84 1.63
C LYS A 2 4.50 -47.54 0.82
N ILE A 3 3.68 -47.30 -0.21
CA ILE A 3 3.77 -46.12 -1.08
C ILE A 3 3.28 -44.87 -0.34
N ILE A 4 2.17 -44.96 0.40
CA ILE A 4 1.67 -43.87 1.26
C ILE A 4 2.67 -43.56 2.39
N LYS A 5 3.26 -44.59 3.01
CA LYS A 5 4.28 -44.43 4.08
C LYS A 5 5.58 -43.77 3.60
N ARG A 6 5.92 -43.85 2.30
CA ARG A 6 7.11 -43.23 1.71
C ARG A 6 6.81 -41.91 0.99
N GLY A 7 5.63 -41.77 0.41
CA GLY A 7 5.20 -40.57 -0.31
C GLY A 7 4.77 -39.43 0.61
N LEU A 8 4.12 -39.73 1.74
CA LEU A 8 3.69 -38.72 2.71
C LEU A 8 4.86 -37.90 3.31
N PRO A 9 5.97 -38.51 3.80
CA PRO A 9 7.09 -37.72 4.30
C PRO A 9 7.77 -36.89 3.20
N LEU A 10 7.87 -37.41 1.97
CA LEU A 10 8.40 -36.65 0.83
C LEU A 10 7.52 -35.43 0.52
N LEU A 11 6.20 -35.61 0.50
CA LEU A 11 5.24 -34.52 0.31
C LEU A 11 5.38 -33.45 1.40
N LEU A 12 5.52 -33.86 2.66
CA LEU A 12 5.70 -32.94 3.79
C LEU A 12 7.00 -32.13 3.65
N VAL A 13 8.10 -32.76 3.23
CA VAL A 13 9.38 -32.06 3.00
C VAL A 13 9.25 -31.03 1.88
N VAL A 14 8.57 -31.38 0.78
CA VAL A 14 8.32 -30.44 -0.33
C VAL A 14 7.45 -29.27 0.12
N LEU A 15 6.35 -29.52 0.84
CA LEU A 15 5.48 -28.47 1.38
C LEU A 15 6.21 -27.57 2.38
N ALA A 16 7.05 -28.15 3.25
CA ALA A 16 7.87 -27.41 4.19
C ALA A 16 8.86 -26.49 3.45
N GLY A 17 9.52 -27.00 2.41
CA GLY A 17 10.41 -26.21 1.55
C GLY A 17 9.68 -25.04 0.88
N ILE A 18 8.53 -25.30 0.23
CA ILE A 18 7.72 -24.24 -0.41
C ILE A 18 7.31 -23.19 0.61
N THR A 19 6.83 -23.60 1.78
CA THR A 19 6.39 -22.69 2.83
C THR A 19 7.56 -21.85 3.32
N TYR A 20 8.70 -22.46 3.63
CA TYR A 20 9.90 -21.77 4.13
C TYR A 20 10.39 -20.69 3.16
N PHE A 21 10.48 -20.99 1.86
CA PHE A 21 10.94 -20.01 0.87
C PHE A 21 9.91 -18.92 0.52
N ASN A 22 8.61 -19.16 0.74
CA ASN A 22 7.56 -18.20 0.41
C ASN A 22 7.06 -17.40 1.62
N TYR A 23 7.26 -17.87 2.85
CA TYR A 23 6.79 -17.19 4.06
C TYR A 23 7.32 -15.75 4.20
N PRO A 24 8.61 -15.45 3.94
CA PRO A 24 9.11 -14.07 4.00
C PRO A 24 8.45 -13.14 2.99
N LYS A 25 7.93 -13.65 1.87
CA LYS A 25 7.23 -12.84 0.86
C LYS A 25 5.92 -12.27 1.40
N LEU A 26 5.26 -12.98 2.31
CA LEU A 26 4.03 -12.51 2.96
C LEU A 26 4.28 -11.18 3.68
N ASN A 27 5.48 -10.98 4.25
CA ASN A 27 5.86 -9.71 4.89
C ASN A 27 5.81 -8.53 3.91
N ILE A 28 6.36 -8.72 2.71
CA ILE A 28 6.42 -7.68 1.68
C ILE A 28 5.01 -7.39 1.17
N ILE A 29 4.20 -8.42 0.97
CA ILE A 29 2.82 -8.27 0.49
C ILE A 29 1.98 -7.49 1.50
N SER A 30 1.88 -7.98 2.74
CA SER A 30 1.11 -7.31 3.80
C SER A 30 1.66 -5.90 4.08
N GLY A 31 2.98 -5.74 4.15
CA GLY A 31 3.61 -4.45 4.43
C GLY A 31 3.37 -3.42 3.34
N PHE A 32 3.51 -3.81 2.06
CA PHE A 32 3.19 -2.94 0.95
C PHE A 32 1.71 -2.56 0.96
N ALA A 33 0.81 -3.54 1.08
CA ALA A 33 -0.62 -3.33 0.99
C ALA A 33 -1.14 -2.42 2.12
N ALA A 34 -0.68 -2.63 3.37
CA ALA A 34 -1.02 -1.77 4.51
C ALA A 34 -0.53 -0.34 4.29
N LYS A 35 0.74 -0.14 3.94
CA LYS A 35 1.34 1.21 3.78
C LYS A 35 0.76 1.96 2.58
N ASN A 36 0.59 1.29 1.45
CA ASN A 36 0.02 1.88 0.24
C ASN A 36 -1.42 2.33 0.49
N MET A 37 -2.24 1.46 1.09
CA MET A 37 -3.61 1.80 1.46
C MET A 37 -3.66 2.96 2.45
N ALA A 38 -2.86 2.94 3.52
CA ALA A 38 -2.82 4.03 4.50
C ALA A 38 -2.49 5.37 3.84
N SER A 39 -1.50 5.39 2.94
CA SER A 39 -1.09 6.60 2.22
C SER A 39 -2.21 7.11 1.31
N ASN A 40 -2.81 6.23 0.53
CA ASN A 40 -3.90 6.61 -0.37
C ASN A 40 -5.15 7.06 0.39
N ARG A 41 -5.51 6.39 1.48
CA ARG A 41 -6.71 6.68 2.25
C ARG A 41 -6.58 7.95 3.09
N PHE A 42 -5.50 8.09 3.84
CA PHE A 42 -5.36 9.17 4.83
C PHE A 42 -4.66 10.41 4.30
N ILE A 43 -3.80 10.30 3.28
CA ILE A 43 -3.13 11.45 2.68
C ILE A 43 -3.82 11.86 1.38
N ALA A 44 -3.99 10.93 0.45
CA ALA A 44 -4.58 11.24 -0.86
C ALA A 44 -6.12 11.25 -0.86
N SER A 45 -6.76 10.96 0.28
CA SER A 45 -8.23 10.94 0.43
C SER A 45 -8.97 10.06 -0.59
N ARG A 46 -8.32 9.01 -1.08
CA ARG A 46 -8.93 8.03 -1.99
C ARG A 46 -9.83 7.06 -1.24
N SER A 47 -10.82 6.51 -1.94
CA SER A 47 -11.68 5.45 -1.41
C SER A 47 -10.92 4.12 -1.37
N VAL A 48 -11.23 3.28 -0.39
CA VAL A 48 -10.63 1.94 -0.25
C VAL A 48 -10.87 1.12 -1.52
N ALA A 49 -12.08 1.16 -2.08
CA ALA A 49 -12.43 0.45 -3.30
C ALA A 49 -11.59 0.89 -4.51
N SER A 50 -11.34 2.19 -4.66
CA SER A 50 -10.49 2.68 -5.77
C SER A 50 -9.08 2.10 -5.67
N VAL A 51 -8.46 2.17 -4.48
CA VAL A 51 -7.10 1.66 -4.26
C VAL A 51 -7.03 0.14 -4.49
N ILE A 52 -8.04 -0.61 -4.02
CA ILE A 52 -8.08 -2.06 -4.25
C ILE A 52 -8.15 -2.38 -5.75
N GLN A 53 -9.00 -1.68 -6.50
CA GLN A 53 -9.23 -1.96 -7.92
C GLN A 53 -8.10 -1.50 -8.84
N SER A 54 -7.37 -0.44 -8.48
CA SER A 54 -6.24 0.07 -9.27
C SER A 54 -4.89 -0.37 -8.73
N ASP A 55 -4.56 -0.01 -7.49
CA ASP A 55 -3.21 -0.09 -6.94
C ASP A 55 -2.88 -1.51 -6.43
N HIS A 56 -3.86 -2.19 -5.80
CA HIS A 56 -3.67 -3.53 -5.27
C HIS A 56 -4.03 -4.64 -6.25
N ASN A 57 -4.61 -4.30 -7.42
CA ASN A 57 -4.97 -5.26 -8.46
C ASN A 57 -3.76 -5.70 -9.30
N VAL A 58 -2.69 -6.10 -8.61
CA VAL A 58 -1.47 -6.65 -9.20
C VAL A 58 -1.20 -8.02 -8.58
N PRO A 59 -0.44 -8.90 -9.27
CA PRO A 59 -0.04 -10.19 -8.71
C PRO A 59 0.55 -10.04 -7.30
N MET A 60 0.29 -11.02 -6.44
CA MET A 60 0.71 -11.05 -5.03
C MET A 60 0.01 -10.04 -4.12
N ILE A 61 -0.10 -8.77 -4.49
CA ILE A 61 -0.73 -7.74 -3.63
C ILE A 61 -2.23 -7.95 -3.48
N LYS A 62 -2.90 -8.40 -4.54
CA LYS A 62 -4.33 -8.76 -4.50
C LYS A 62 -4.67 -9.92 -3.55
N LEU A 63 -3.66 -10.64 -3.05
CA LEU A 63 -3.83 -11.71 -2.06
C LEU A 63 -3.95 -11.17 -0.63
N ALA A 64 -3.67 -9.87 -0.44
CA ALA A 64 -3.77 -9.23 0.86
C ALA A 64 -5.21 -8.81 1.17
N ASP A 65 -5.69 -9.22 2.33
CA ASP A 65 -6.91 -8.68 2.94
C ASP A 65 -6.57 -7.40 3.69
N ILE A 66 -7.45 -6.39 3.59
CA ILE A 66 -7.22 -5.04 4.12
C ILE A 66 -8.28 -4.70 5.16
N GLU A 67 -7.85 -4.24 6.31
CA GLU A 67 -8.70 -3.67 7.36
C GLU A 67 -8.32 -2.22 7.60
N VAL A 68 -9.27 -1.31 7.38
CA VAL A 68 -9.05 0.13 7.57
C VAL A 68 -9.69 0.56 8.88
N GLY A 69 -8.86 0.94 9.84
CA GLY A 69 -9.29 1.53 11.09
C GLY A 69 -9.45 3.04 11.00
N LYS A 70 -9.58 3.69 12.16
CA LYS A 70 -9.75 5.16 12.25
C LYS A 70 -8.49 5.90 11.81
N ASN A 71 -7.33 5.45 12.29
CA ASN A 71 -6.03 6.09 12.11
C ASN A 71 -4.94 5.11 11.63
N ASP A 72 -5.30 3.86 11.38
CA ASP A 72 -4.41 2.80 10.98
C ASP A 72 -5.01 1.95 9.85
N VAL A 73 -4.15 1.19 9.17
CA VAL A 73 -4.54 0.15 8.23
C VAL A 73 -3.75 -1.10 8.56
N ALA A 74 -4.44 -2.23 8.69
CA ALA A 74 -3.84 -3.55 8.78
C ALA A 74 -4.02 -4.31 7.47
N ALA A 75 -3.05 -5.17 7.15
CA ALA A 75 -3.13 -6.10 6.04
C ALA A 75 -2.58 -7.46 6.42
N THR A 76 -3.22 -8.53 5.93
CA THR A 76 -2.77 -9.92 6.11
C THR A 76 -2.84 -10.67 4.79
N VAL A 77 -2.13 -11.78 4.65
CA VAL A 77 -2.28 -12.69 3.50
C VAL A 77 -2.75 -14.03 4.01
N TYR A 78 -3.99 -14.41 3.68
CA TYR A 78 -4.62 -15.64 4.19
C TYR A 78 -4.65 -15.71 5.73
N GLY A 79 -4.77 -14.56 6.41
CA GLY A 79 -4.69 -14.47 7.88
C GLY A 79 -3.29 -14.63 8.46
N LEU A 80 -2.24 -14.64 7.64
CA LEU A 80 -0.84 -14.74 8.06
C LEU A 80 -0.11 -13.41 7.89
N MET A 81 0.95 -13.24 8.68
CA MET A 81 1.94 -12.16 8.56
C MET A 81 1.29 -10.77 8.53
N GLU A 82 0.48 -10.46 9.54
CA GLU A 82 -0.15 -9.14 9.69
C GLU A 82 0.89 -8.02 9.67
N ARG A 83 0.55 -6.92 9.00
CA ARG A 83 1.33 -5.67 9.03
C ARG A 83 0.39 -4.50 9.19
N LYS A 84 0.79 -3.56 10.04
CA LYS A 84 0.03 -2.34 10.32
C LYS A 84 0.79 -1.10 9.88
N ALA A 85 0.06 -0.14 9.33
CA ALA A 85 0.56 1.18 8.95
C ALA A 85 -0.25 2.29 9.62
N ILE A 86 0.43 3.35 10.04
CA ILE A 86 -0.18 4.57 10.59
C ILE A 86 0.32 5.78 9.81
N CYS A 87 -0.46 6.86 9.82
CA CYS A 87 -0.07 8.11 9.20
C CYS A 87 -0.02 9.24 10.22
N SER A 88 1.00 10.08 10.09
CA SER A 88 1.22 11.23 10.94
C SER A 88 1.26 12.50 10.11
N GLU A 89 0.62 13.55 10.61
CA GLU A 89 0.47 14.79 9.86
C GLU A 89 1.85 15.41 9.54
N GLY A 90 2.11 15.61 8.24
CA GLY A 90 3.37 16.16 7.75
C GLY A 90 4.57 15.20 7.73
N LEU A 91 4.43 13.98 8.25
CA LEU A 91 5.47 12.94 8.22
C LEU A 91 5.15 11.79 7.26
N GLY A 92 3.89 11.67 6.85
CA GLY A 92 3.44 10.62 5.95
C GLY A 92 3.08 9.34 6.71
N CYS A 93 3.08 8.20 6.00
CA CYS A 93 2.67 6.91 6.55
C CYS A 93 3.84 5.94 6.68
N VAL A 94 3.88 5.24 7.81
CA VAL A 94 4.95 4.30 8.16
C VAL A 94 4.36 2.98 8.62
N LEU A 95 5.11 1.90 8.40
CA LEU A 95 4.81 0.60 8.99
C LEU A 95 5.24 0.59 10.45
N ILE A 96 4.44 -0.04 11.29
CA ILE A 96 4.70 -0.22 12.71
C ILE A 96 4.70 -1.70 13.08
N ASN A 97 5.38 -2.02 14.19
CA ASN A 97 5.36 -3.32 14.83
C ASN A 97 4.58 -3.24 16.16
N ASP A 98 4.40 -4.40 16.81
CA ASP A 98 3.63 -4.50 18.05
C ASP A 98 4.26 -3.73 19.22
N ASP A 99 5.59 -3.56 19.20
CA ASP A 99 6.32 -2.79 20.21
C ASP A 99 6.24 -1.26 19.99
N PHE A 100 5.63 -0.81 18.88
CA PHE A 100 5.57 0.60 18.56
C PHE A 100 4.56 1.34 19.45
N ASN A 101 5.06 2.30 20.23
CA ASN A 101 4.18 3.21 20.96
C ASN A 101 3.60 4.28 20.02
N ILE A 102 2.33 4.15 19.67
CA ILE A 102 1.60 5.12 18.82
C ILE A 102 1.66 6.55 19.39
N ASN A 103 1.67 6.70 20.71
CA ASN A 103 1.76 7.99 21.38
C ASN A 103 3.18 8.60 21.35
N ALA A 104 4.18 7.89 20.82
CA ALA A 104 5.53 8.42 20.67
C ALA A 104 5.64 9.45 19.53
N ILE A 105 4.74 9.41 18.54
CA ILE A 105 4.74 10.40 17.45
C ILE A 105 4.03 11.68 17.91
N ASN A 106 4.76 12.52 18.64
CA ASN A 106 4.29 13.85 19.07
C ASN A 106 4.90 15.00 18.25
N TYR A 107 5.65 14.69 17.20
CA TYR A 107 6.32 15.69 16.38
C TYR A 107 5.54 15.95 15.09
N LYS A 108 5.17 17.21 14.88
CA LYS A 108 4.62 17.72 13.62
C LYS A 108 5.56 18.78 13.06
N PRO A 109 6.08 18.64 11.83
CA PRO A 109 7.00 19.62 11.28
C PRO A 109 6.31 20.98 11.08
N LYS A 110 6.91 22.05 11.59
CA LYS A 110 6.45 23.42 11.37
C LYS A 110 6.95 23.89 10.01
N ARG A 111 6.06 23.87 9.01
CA ARG A 111 6.37 24.28 7.63
C ARG A 111 5.87 25.70 7.38
N THR A 112 6.72 26.54 6.80
CA THR A 112 6.27 27.82 6.24
C THR A 112 5.59 27.54 4.90
N GLN A 113 4.29 27.78 4.82
CA GLN A 113 3.57 27.74 3.54
C GLN A 113 3.65 29.13 2.90
N LYS A 114 4.26 29.24 1.73
CA LYS A 114 4.25 30.47 0.92
C LYS A 114 3.21 30.29 -0.18
N ALA A 115 2.16 31.08 -0.13
CA ALA A 115 1.24 31.20 -1.26
C ALA A 115 1.88 32.11 -2.31
N ASN A 116 2.04 31.61 -3.52
CA ASN A 116 2.61 32.40 -4.61
C ASN A 116 1.56 32.85 -5.62
N GLY A 117 0.34 32.29 -5.55
CA GLY A 117 -0.79 32.71 -6.37
C GLY A 117 -0.62 32.44 -7.86
N LEU A 118 0.43 31.69 -8.25
CA LEU A 118 0.63 31.25 -9.63
C LEU A 118 -0.06 29.91 -9.83
N PRO A 119 -0.56 29.61 -11.03
CA PRO A 119 -1.09 28.28 -11.31
C PRO A 119 0.03 27.22 -11.34
N PHE A 120 -0.35 25.94 -11.19
CA PHE A 120 0.51 24.81 -11.47
C PHE A 120 1.13 24.92 -12.88
N PRO A 121 2.41 24.56 -13.10
CA PRO A 121 3.36 23.94 -12.16
C PRO A 121 4.17 24.94 -11.32
N TYR A 122 3.98 26.24 -11.52
CA TYR A 122 4.80 27.28 -10.90
C TYR A 122 4.26 27.74 -9.54
N GLY A 123 3.05 27.32 -9.16
CA GLY A 123 2.44 27.73 -7.91
C GLY A 123 1.27 26.92 -7.40
N ASP A 124 0.60 27.50 -6.42
CA ASP A 124 -0.44 26.86 -5.60
C ASP A 124 -1.87 27.35 -5.90
N ALA A 125 -2.07 28.16 -6.93
CA ALA A 125 -3.38 28.67 -7.34
C ALA A 125 -4.21 27.67 -8.18
N GLY A 126 -3.94 26.37 -8.05
CA GLY A 126 -4.61 25.30 -8.79
C GLY A 126 -4.12 25.14 -10.22
N ASP A 127 -4.81 24.28 -10.97
CA ASP A 127 -4.45 23.94 -12.34
C ASP A 127 -4.90 25.02 -13.32
N ASN A 128 -4.03 25.36 -14.28
CA ASN A 128 -4.45 26.15 -15.43
C ASN A 128 -5.00 25.19 -16.49
N ASP A 129 -6.31 25.27 -16.77
CA ASP A 129 -6.96 24.47 -17.81
C ASP A 129 -6.48 24.94 -19.20
N SER A 130 -5.33 24.42 -19.60
CA SER A 130 -4.67 24.77 -20.86
C SER A 130 -4.45 23.52 -21.69
N ILE A 131 -4.86 23.60 -22.96
CA ILE A 131 -4.60 22.56 -23.96
C ILE A 131 -3.21 22.73 -24.55
N PHE A 132 -2.44 21.65 -24.56
CA PHE A 132 -1.12 21.62 -25.19
C PHE A 132 -1.29 21.58 -26.71
N LYS A 133 -0.88 22.64 -27.40
CA LYS A 133 -0.99 22.75 -28.87
C LYS A 133 -0.28 21.64 -29.64
N ASN A 134 0.71 21.01 -29.00
CA ASN A 134 1.53 19.94 -29.56
C ASN A 134 1.02 18.53 -29.23
N VAL A 135 -0.16 18.38 -28.62
CA VAL A 135 -0.77 17.09 -28.29
C VAL A 135 -1.92 16.79 -29.24
N ASP A 136 -1.90 15.62 -29.87
CA ASP A 136 -3.04 15.10 -30.65
C ASP A 136 -4.06 14.45 -29.72
N TYR A 137 -5.03 15.25 -29.25
CA TYR A 137 -6.13 14.77 -28.41
C TYR A 137 -7.10 13.82 -29.14
N GLY A 138 -7.10 13.81 -30.48
CA GLY A 138 -7.91 12.89 -31.27
C GLY A 138 -7.37 11.46 -31.19
N GLN A 139 -6.04 11.30 -31.07
CA GLN A 139 -5.41 10.01 -30.80
C GLN A 139 -5.68 9.53 -29.38
N ILE A 140 -5.56 10.40 -28.37
CA ILE A 140 -5.75 10.04 -26.95
C ILE A 140 -7.17 9.52 -26.68
N LYS A 141 -8.20 10.16 -27.25
CA LYS A 141 -9.60 9.77 -27.02
C LYS A 141 -10.00 8.43 -27.66
N LYS A 142 -9.14 7.85 -28.51
CA LYS A 142 -9.37 6.55 -29.18
C LYS A 142 -8.72 5.37 -28.46
N ALA A 143 -7.83 5.63 -27.50
CA ALA A 143 -7.19 4.64 -26.65
C ALA A 143 -8.07 4.32 -25.42
#